data_AF-A0AAF1JZK2-F1
#
_entry.id   AF-A0AAF1JZK2-F1
#
_cell.length_a   1.000
_cell.length_b   1.000
_cell.length_c   1.000
_cell.angle_alpha   90.00
_cell.angle_beta   90.00
_cell.angle_gamma   90.00
#
_symmetry.space_group_name_H-M   'P 1'
#
loop_
_entity.id
_entity.type
_entity.pdbx_description
1 polymer ?
#
loop_
_entity_poly.entity_id
_entity_poly.type
_entity_poly.pdbx_seq_one_letter_code
_entity_poly.pdbx_strand_id
1 'polypeptide(L)' 'MASREDILILGLTAGVVGSLTGGLMLGIGLGLVSQSVHVGWLLVLPAGPVAGLLGYALARRLVKREAQM' A
#
# COMPACT_ATOMS: atom_id res chain seq x y z
N MET A 1 7.70 1.47 -25.93
CA MET A 1 8.15 0.24 -25.24
C MET A 1 8.51 0.64 -23.82
N ALA A 2 7.69 0.31 -22.83
CA ALA A 2 8.17 0.34 -21.44
C ALA A 2 9.23 -0.76 -21.31
N SER A 3 10.36 -0.44 -20.69
CA SER A 3 11.39 -1.44 -20.44
C SER A 3 10.83 -2.49 -19.47
N ARG A 4 11.26 -3.76 -19.59
CA ARG A 4 10.98 -4.77 -18.54
C ARG A 4 11.41 -4.27 -17.15
N GLU A 5 12.43 -3.44 -17.14
CA GLU A 5 12.95 -2.76 -15.96
C GLU A 5 11.94 -1.77 -15.35
N ASP A 6 11.20 -1.02 -16.18
CA ASP A 6 10.15 -0.09 -15.71
C ASP A 6 9.01 -0.83 -15.01
N ILE A 7 8.61 -1.98 -15.57
CA ILE A 7 7.59 -2.86 -14.98
C ILE A 7 8.07 -3.38 -13.62
N LEU A 8 9.33 -3.80 -13.54
CA LEU A 8 9.93 -4.31 -12.31
C LEU A 8 9.99 -3.21 -11.24
N ILE A 9 10.43 -2.01 -11.60
CA ILE A 9 10.53 -0.87 -10.70
C ILE A 9 9.15 -0.45 -10.19
N LEU A 10 8.14 -0.39 -11.07
CA LEU A 10 6.78 -0.03 -10.65
C LEU A 10 6.17 -1.09 -9.72
N GLY A 11 6.38 -2.38 -10.02
CA GLY A 11 5.93 -3.48 -9.16
C GLY A 11 6.60 -3.44 -7.78
N LEU A 12 7.92 -3.25 -7.75
CA LEU A 12 8.69 -3.13 -6.51
C LEU A 12 8.25 -1.91 -5.69
N THR A 13 8.08 -0.76 -6.34
CA THR A 13 7.63 0.48 -5.68
C THR A 13 6.22 0.32 -5.12
N ALA A 14 5.30 -0.28 -5.88
CA ALA A 14 3.94 -0.53 -5.42
C ALA A 14 3.89 -1.50 -4.23
N GLY A 15 4.69 -2.57 -4.27
CA GLY A 15 4.81 -3.53 -3.17
C GLY A 15 5.40 -2.91 -1.91
N VAL A 16 6.50 -2.15 -2.04
CA VAL A 16 7.15 -1.47 -0.91
C VAL A 16 6.25 -0.40 -0.31
N VAL A 17 5.64 0.48 -1.12
CA VAL A 17 4.75 1.52 -0.60
C VAL A 17 3.51 0.92 0.08
N GLY A 18 2.90 -0.10 -0.52
CA GLY A 18 1.74 -0.78 0.05
C GLY A 18 2.06 -1.47 1.37
N SER A 19 3.14 -2.25 1.41
CA SER A 19 3.57 -2.98 2.61
C SER A 19 4.06 -2.06 3.74
N LEU A 20 4.81 -1.01 3.42
CA LEU A 20 5.29 -0.05 4.42
C LEU A 20 4.12 0.73 5.04
N THR A 21 3.20 1.21 4.22
CA THR A 21 2.04 1.98 4.70
C THR A 21 1.08 1.10 5.51
N GLY A 22 0.78 -0.10 5.01
CA GLY A 22 -0.07 -1.07 5.72
C GLY A 22 0.55 -1.55 7.02
N GLY A 23 1.83 -1.91 7.00
CA GLY A 23 2.56 -2.38 8.17
C GLY A 23 2.67 -1.30 9.25
N LEU A 24 2.93 -0.05 8.89
CA LEU A 24 2.96 1.06 9.85
C LEU A 24 1.58 1.35 10.44
N MET A 25 0.52 1.40 9.62
CA MET A 25 -0.84 1.60 10.13
C MET A 25 -1.26 0.46 11.07
N LEU A 26 -0.95 -0.79 10.72
CA LEU A 26 -1.25 -1.95 11.55
C LEU A 26 -0.45 -1.92 12.86
N GLY A 27 0.85 -1.64 12.79
CA GLY A 27 1.74 -1.58 13.95
C GLY A 27 1.36 -0.46 14.92
N ILE A 28 1.10 0.75 14.41
CA ILE A 28 0.66 1.89 15.22
C ILE A 28 -0.73 1.62 15.79
N GLY A 29 -1.66 1.11 14.99
CA GLY A 29 -3.01 0.77 15.43
C GLY A 29 -3.00 -0.27 16.55
N LEU A 30 -2.24 -1.36 16.40
CA LEU A 30 -2.10 -2.39 17.43
C LEU A 30 -1.40 -1.85 18.69
N GLY A 31 -0.43 -0.96 18.55
CA GLY A 31 0.20 -0.27 19.67
C GLY A 31 -0.76 0.62 20.46
N LEU A 32 -1.68 1.30 19.79
CA LEU A 32 -2.72 2.09 20.46
C LEU A 32 -3.76 1.19 21.15
N VAL A 33 -4.16 0.10 20.51
CA VAL A 33 -5.07 -0.88 21.11
C VAL A 33 -4.46 -1.54 22.35
N SER A 34 -3.16 -1.87 22.32
CA SER A 34 -2.48 -2.46 23.48
C SER A 34 -2.39 -1.49 24.67
N GLN A 35 -2.42 -0.18 24.42
CA GLN A 35 -2.51 0.88 25.43
C GLN A 35 -3.95 1.21 25.86
N SER A 36 -4.94 0.37 25.52
CA SER A 36 -6.37 0.59 25.81
C SER A 36 -6.98 1.85 25.16
N VAL A 37 -6.28 2.45 24.19
CA VAL A 37 -6.82 3.53 23.36
C VAL A 37 -7.68 2.88 22.27
N HIS A 38 -8.99 2.84 22.52
CA HIS A 38 -9.96 2.17 21.63
C HIS A 38 -10.02 2.79 20.22
N VAL A 39 -9.55 4.03 20.07
CA VAL A 39 -9.36 4.68 18.77
C VAL A 39 -8.37 3.92 17.88
N GLY A 40 -7.47 3.11 18.45
CA GLY A 40 -6.51 2.29 17.70
C GLY A 40 -7.19 1.32 16.72
N TRP A 41 -8.40 0.85 17.02
CA TRP A 41 -9.18 0.01 16.09
C TRP A 41 -9.51 0.72 14.79
N LEU A 42 -9.72 2.03 14.84
CA LEU A 42 -9.98 2.86 13.66
C LEU A 42 -8.77 2.93 12.72
N LEU A 43 -7.57 2.64 13.23
CA LEU A 43 -6.32 2.63 12.49
C LEU A 43 -5.94 1.20 12.03
N VAL A 44 -6.26 0.19 12.84
CA VAL A 44 -6.06 -1.25 12.53
C VAL A 44 -6.99 -1.70 11.40
N LEU A 45 -8.29 -1.42 11.48
CA LEU A 45 -9.29 -1.93 10.53
C LEU A 45 -9.00 -1.51 9.07
N PRO A 46 -8.69 -0.23 8.78
CA PRO A 46 -8.41 0.22 7.42
C PRO A 46 -6.96 -0.04 6.99
N ALA A 47 -6.06 -0.51 7.86
CA ALA A 47 -4.65 -0.73 7.49
C ALA A 47 -4.51 -1.66 6.26
N GLY A 48 -5.28 -2.75 6.22
CA GLY A 48 -5.34 -3.66 5.07
C GLY A 48 -5.91 -3.00 3.80
N PRO A 49 -7.12 -2.42 3.85
CA PRO A 49 -7.72 -1.69 2.73
C PRO A 49 -6.85 -0.56 2.18
N VAL A 50 -6.23 0.25 3.02
CA VAL A 50 -5.37 1.37 2.61
C VAL A 50 -4.11 0.86 1.92
N ALA A 51 -3.48 -0.20 2.46
CA ALA A 51 -2.35 -0.86 1.81
C ALA A 51 -2.71 -1.40 0.42
N GLY A 52 -3.86 -2.07 0.31
CA GLY A 52 -4.38 -2.62 -0.94
C GLY A 52 -4.75 -1.53 -1.96
N LEU A 53 -5.39 -0.43 -1.51
CA LEU A 53 -5.76 0.70 -2.37
C LEU A 53 -4.54 1.43 -2.91
N LEU A 54 -3.51 1.64 -2.10
CA LEU A 54 -2.26 2.26 -2.54
C LEU A 54 -1.52 1.39 -3.55
N GLY A 55 -1.41 0.08 -3.27
CA GLY A 55 -0.84 -0.88 -4.22
C GLY A 55 -1.62 -0.94 -5.54
N TYR A 56 -2.96 -0.97 -5.47
CA TYR A 56 -3.83 -0.96 -6.64
C TYR A 56 -3.71 0.34 -7.44
N ALA A 57 -3.65 1.51 -6.80
CA ALA A 57 -3.53 2.79 -7.48
C ALA A 57 -2.20 2.89 -8.26
N LEU A 58 -1.11 2.38 -7.69
CA LEU A 58 0.20 2.33 -8.36
C LEU A 58 0.20 1.29 -9.49
N ALA A 59 -0.37 0.11 -9.29
CA ALA A 59 -0.51 -0.90 -10.34
C ALA A 59 -1.38 -0.40 -11.51
N ARG A 60 -2.43 0.38 -11.23
CA ARG A 60 -3.29 0.97 -12.26
C ARG A 60 -2.56 2.00 -13.12
N ARG A 61 -1.52 2.65 -12.58
CA ARG A 61 -0.65 3.56 -13.36
C ARG A 61 0.28 2.78 -14.30
N LEU A 62 0.72 1.58 -13.92
CA LEU A 62 1.46 0.68 -14.80
C LEU A 62 0.63 0.33 -16.04
N VAL A 63 -0.58 -0.18 -15.82
CA VAL A 63 -1.49 -0.59 -16.90
C VAL A 63 -1.85 0.57 -17.83
N LYS A 64 -2.05 1.78 -17.28
CA LYS A 64 -2.32 2.96 -18.11
C LYS A 64 -1.10 3.41 -18.93
N ARG A 65 0.12 3.25 -18.41
CA ARG A 65 1.35 3.54 -19.17
C ARG A 65 1.58 2.52 -20.28
N GLU A 66 1.22 1.26 -20.05
CA GLU A 66 1.23 0.21 -21.07
C GLU A 66 0.16 0.45 -22.14
N ALA A 67 -1.04 0.93 -21.78
CA ALA A 67 -2.18 1.10 -22.69
C ALA A 67 -2.20 2.41 -23.50
N GLN A 68 -1.29 3.36 -23.23
CA GLN A 68 -1.18 4.63 -23.97
C GLN A 68 -0.12 4.59 -25.10
N MET A 69 0.53 3.44 -25.31
CA MET A 69 1.44 3.18 -26.44
C MET A 69 0.83 2.17 -27.40
#